data_AF-A0A2V7JL66-F1
#
_entry.id   AF-A0A2V7JL66-F1
#
_cell.length_a   1.000
_cell.length_b   1.000
_cell.length_c   1.000
_cell.angle_alpha   90.00
_cell.angle_beta   90.00
_cell.angle_gamma   90.00
#
_symmetry.space_group_name_H-M   'P 1'
#
loop_
_entity.id
_entity.type
_entity.pdbx_description
1 polymer ?
#
loop_
_entity_poly.entity_id
_entity_poly.type
_entity_poly.pdbx_seq_one_letter_code
_entity_poly.pdbx_strand_id
1 'polypeptide(L)'
;MINVSYRRFLLAVCLVLSPFTSGSAQLTYQSPPADLVKVLEAPANPVTSVSPNRQWVLVTVSDPRSITISDMADSAYYLGGSKIRANPDYRVENIGIRSATVSSIDGKIVRNLEVPAGGRIGSAAAWSVK
;
A
#
# COMPACT_ATOMS: atom_id res chain seq x y z
N MET A 1 24.98 6.46 70.13
CA MET A 1 25.30 6.98 68.78
C MET A 1 24.74 6.02 67.74
N ILE A 2 23.49 6.21 67.30
CA ILE A 2 22.88 5.41 66.21
C ILE A 2 22.30 6.43 65.22
N ASN A 3 23.18 6.95 64.36
CA ASN A 3 22.79 7.78 63.21
C ASN A 3 22.97 6.93 61.94
N VAL A 4 22.28 5.79 61.88
CA VAL A 4 22.15 5.01 60.64
C VAL A 4 21.10 5.67 59.77
N SER A 5 21.55 6.74 59.10
CA SER A 5 21.22 7.13 57.73
C SER A 5 19.75 6.99 57.27
N TYR A 6 18.91 7.95 57.71
CA TYR A 6 17.62 8.25 57.07
C TYR A 6 17.70 8.39 55.55
N ARG A 7 18.86 8.82 55.02
CA ARG A 7 19.14 8.96 53.58
C ARG A 7 19.23 7.61 52.85
N ARG A 8 19.79 6.57 53.48
CA ARG A 8 19.82 5.21 52.92
C ARG A 8 18.45 4.55 52.97
N PHE A 9 17.68 4.85 54.02
CA PHE A 9 16.29 4.39 54.13
C PHE A 9 15.38 5.05 53.08
N LEU A 10 15.50 6.36 52.86
CA LEU A 10 14.78 7.09 51.81
C LEU A 10 15.11 6.59 50.39
N LEU A 11 16.38 6.28 50.11
CA LEU A 11 16.79 5.71 48.82
C LEU A 11 16.24 4.30 48.60
N ALA A 12 16.20 3.47 49.65
CA ALA A 12 15.62 2.13 49.57
C ALA A 12 14.10 2.20 49.34
N VAL A 13 13.40 3.14 49.98
CA VAL A 13 11.96 3.37 49.79
C VAL A 13 11.66 3.82 48.34
N CYS A 14 12.43 4.76 47.78
CA CYS A 14 12.25 5.17 46.37
C CYS A 14 12.50 4.03 45.37
N LEU A 15 13.43 3.11 45.66
CA LEU A 15 13.71 1.98 44.77
C LEU A 15 12.61 0.91 44.78
N VAL A 16 11.95 0.72 45.94
CA VAL A 16 10.86 -0.27 46.11
C VAL A 16 9.52 0.27 45.60
N LEU A 17 9.30 1.59 45.61
CA LEU A 17 8.10 2.21 45.02
C LEU A 17 8.13 2.38 43.49
N SER A 18 9.26 2.07 42.83
CA SER A 18 9.43 2.27 41.38
C SER A 18 8.74 1.26 40.41
N PRO A 19 8.24 0.06 40.77
CA PRO A 19 7.80 -0.88 39.73
C PRO A 19 6.35 -0.71 39.25
N PHE A 20 5.61 0.33 39.67
CA PHE A 20 4.19 0.48 39.30
C PHE A 20 3.90 1.46 38.17
N THR A 21 4.91 2.08 37.55
CA THR A 21 4.71 2.88 36.33
C THR A 21 4.95 2.05 35.07
N SER A 22 4.33 0.87 34.98
CA SER A 22 4.31 0.08 33.74
C SER A 22 2.98 0.31 33.01
N GLY A 23 2.99 1.13 31.97
CA GLY A 23 2.23 0.77 30.76
C GLY A 23 0.99 1.56 30.35
N SER A 24 0.53 2.61 31.05
CA SER A 24 -0.69 3.35 30.61
C SER A 24 -0.46 4.41 29.52
N ALA A 25 0.65 4.36 28.78
CA ALA A 25 0.93 5.26 27.66
C ALA A 25 1.13 4.54 26.32
N GLN A 26 1.15 3.21 26.30
CA GLN A 26 1.12 2.43 25.07
C GLN A 26 -0.31 2.00 24.80
N LEU A 27 -1.04 2.83 24.06
CA LEU A 27 -2.21 2.36 23.34
C LEU A 27 -1.80 1.14 22.52
N THR A 28 -2.29 -0.04 22.89
CA THR A 28 -2.17 -1.25 22.07
C THR A 28 -2.71 -0.93 20.68
N TYR A 29 -1.98 -1.31 19.63
CA TYR A 29 -2.39 -1.07 18.25
C TYR A 29 -3.81 -1.61 18.03
N GLN A 30 -4.74 -0.70 17.77
CA GLN A 30 -6.12 -1.05 17.47
C GLN A 30 -6.27 -1.20 15.96
N SER A 31 -6.92 -2.28 15.54
CA SER A 31 -7.30 -2.41 14.13
C SER A 31 -8.32 -1.32 13.79
N PRO A 32 -8.24 -0.70 12.60
CA PRO A 32 -9.26 0.24 12.16
C PRO A 32 -10.65 -0.44 12.14
N PRO A 33 -11.73 0.29 12.43
CA PRO A 33 -13.10 -0.17 12.17
C PRO A 33 -13.26 -0.73 10.75
N ALA A 34 -14.12 -1.75 10.60
CA ALA A 34 -14.29 -2.48 9.34
C ALA A 34 -14.64 -1.58 8.15
N ASP A 35 -15.43 -0.53 8.37
CA ASP A 35 -15.79 0.44 7.33
C ASP A 35 -14.57 1.19 6.76
N LEU A 36 -13.59 1.53 7.61
CA LEU A 36 -12.36 2.17 7.17
C LEU A 36 -11.47 1.20 6.38
N VAL A 37 -11.37 -0.05 6.83
CA VAL A 37 -10.64 -1.10 6.10
C VAL A 37 -11.21 -1.27 4.70
N LYS A 38 -12.53 -1.30 4.56
CA LYS A 38 -13.20 -1.42 3.26
C LYS A 38 -12.89 -0.28 2.31
N VAL A 39 -12.78 0.95 2.81
CA VAL A 39 -12.42 2.11 1.99
C VAL A 39 -10.95 2.07 1.58
N LEU A 40 -10.06 1.65 2.48
CA LEU A 40 -8.62 1.56 2.20
C LEU A 40 -8.28 0.44 1.20
N GLU A 41 -8.98 -0.69 1.29
CA GLU A 41 -8.84 -1.85 0.40
C GLU A 41 -9.72 -1.75 -0.86
N ALA A 42 -10.37 -0.61 -1.09
CA ALA A 42 -11.19 -0.40 -2.28
C ALA A 42 -10.32 -0.50 -3.55
N PRO A 43 -10.86 -1.07 -4.65
CA PRO A 43 -10.14 -1.13 -5.91
C PRO A 43 -9.80 0.26 -6.42
N ALA A 44 -8.73 0.36 -7.22
CA ALA A 44 -8.36 1.63 -7.85
C ALA A 44 -9.54 2.19 -8.68
N ASN A 45 -9.72 3.50 -8.60
CA ASN A 45 -10.74 4.16 -9.40
C ASN A 45 -10.46 3.96 -10.90
N PRO A 46 -11.47 3.56 -11.68
CA PRO A 46 -11.33 3.44 -13.12
C PRO A 46 -11.10 4.82 -13.74
N VAL A 47 -10.30 4.85 -14.81
CA VAL A 47 -10.08 6.04 -15.64
C VAL A 47 -10.72 5.80 -17.00
N THR A 48 -11.48 6.78 -17.48
CA THR A 48 -12.15 6.71 -18.78
C THR A 48 -11.50 7.66 -19.77
N SER A 49 -11.27 7.19 -20.99
CA SER A 49 -10.75 7.97 -22.11
C SER A 49 -11.65 7.78 -23.32
N VAL A 50 -12.03 8.88 -23.98
CA VAL A 50 -12.88 8.86 -25.19
C VAL A 50 -12.00 9.02 -26.42
N SER A 51 -12.26 8.25 -27.47
CA SER A 51 -11.50 8.34 -28.71
C SER A 51 -11.71 9.70 -29.39
N PRO A 52 -10.73 10.20 -30.17
CA PRO A 52 -10.87 11.48 -30.89
C PRO A 52 -12.09 11.51 -31.82
N ASN A 53 -12.43 10.38 -32.44
CA ASN A 53 -13.61 10.24 -33.30
C ASN A 53 -14.93 10.03 -32.52
N ARG A 54 -14.90 10.00 -31.18
CA ARG A 54 -16.05 9.81 -30.27
C ARG A 54 -16.84 8.52 -30.46
N GLN A 55 -16.29 7.53 -31.16
CA GLN A 55 -16.95 6.24 -31.38
C GLN A 55 -16.65 5.23 -30.27
N TRP A 56 -15.56 5.43 -29.53
CA TRP A 56 -15.04 4.46 -28.58
C TRP A 56 -14.75 5.10 -27.22
N VAL A 57 -14.93 4.30 -26.19
CA VAL A 57 -14.59 4.61 -24.80
C VAL A 57 -13.65 3.51 -24.31
N LEU A 58 -12.54 3.92 -23.71
CA LEU A 58 -11.58 3.06 -23.06
C LEU A 58 -11.70 3.28 -21.55
N VAL A 59 -11.96 2.21 -20.82
CA VAL A 59 -11.98 2.19 -19.36
C VAL A 59 -10.79 1.39 -18.89
N THR A 60 -9.90 2.02 -18.12
CA THR A 60 -8.72 1.38 -17.55
C THR A 60 -8.79 1.35 -16.05
N VAL A 61 -8.27 0.28 -15.46
CA VAL A 61 -8.09 0.15 -14.01
C VAL A 61 -6.61 -0.11 -13.75
N SER A 62 -5.99 0.80 -13.01
CA SER A 62 -4.60 0.68 -12.59
C SER A 62 -4.47 -0.19 -11.36
N ASP A 63 -3.23 -0.48 -10.97
CA ASP A 63 -2.99 -1.01 -9.63
C ASP A 63 -3.55 -0.07 -8.53
N PRO A 64 -4.03 -0.64 -7.40
CA PRO A 64 -4.36 0.15 -6.20
C PRO A 64 -3.15 0.99 -5.80
N ARG A 65 -3.34 2.11 -5.07
CA ARG A 65 -2.23 2.99 -4.67
C ARG A 65 -1.53 2.54 -3.38
N SER A 66 -2.16 1.71 -2.57
CA SER A 66 -1.62 1.17 -1.31
C SER A 66 -0.52 0.13 -1.56
N ILE A 67 0.57 0.19 -0.78
CA ILE A 67 1.60 -0.84 -0.70
C ILE A 67 1.53 -1.51 0.67
N THR A 68 1.67 -2.83 0.73
CA THR A 68 1.65 -3.56 2.00
C THR A 68 3.04 -3.59 2.64
N ILE A 69 3.09 -3.79 3.96
CA ILE A 69 4.36 -3.95 4.68
C ILE A 69 5.10 -5.21 4.21
N SER A 70 4.37 -6.28 3.89
CA SER A 70 4.94 -7.50 3.31
C SER A 70 5.63 -7.22 1.97
N ASP A 71 5.05 -6.39 1.11
CA ASP A 71 5.68 -6.01 -0.16
C ASP A 71 7.00 -5.26 0.11
N MET A 72 7.03 -4.37 1.10
CA MET A 72 8.23 -3.60 1.44
C MET A 72 9.32 -4.42 2.12
N ALA A 73 8.93 -5.40 2.94
CA ALA A 73 9.83 -6.25 3.72
C ALA A 73 10.43 -7.39 2.89
N ASP A 74 9.88 -7.67 1.71
CA ASP A 74 10.34 -8.75 0.86
C ASP A 74 11.74 -8.47 0.27
N SER A 75 12.53 -9.53 0.19
CA SER A 75 13.98 -9.51 0.01
C SER A 75 14.41 -8.86 -1.30
N ALA A 76 15.49 -8.08 -1.27
CA ALA A 76 16.06 -7.45 -2.45
C ALA A 76 17.59 -7.51 -2.41
N TYR A 77 18.18 -7.67 -3.58
CA TYR A 77 19.62 -7.61 -3.79
C TYR A 77 20.02 -6.17 -4.09
N TYR A 78 21.19 -5.76 -3.62
CA TYR A 78 21.76 -4.45 -3.94
C TYR A 78 22.98 -4.68 -4.84
N LEU A 79 22.81 -4.48 -6.14
CA LEU A 79 23.86 -4.67 -7.14
C LEU A 79 24.18 -3.33 -7.78
N GLY A 80 25.45 -2.88 -7.70
CA GLY A 80 25.88 -1.62 -8.28
C GLY A 80 25.18 -0.37 -7.71
N GLY A 81 24.65 -0.44 -6.48
CA GLY A 81 23.87 0.63 -5.87
C GLY A 81 22.39 0.64 -6.27
N SER A 82 21.96 -0.26 -7.15
CA SER A 82 20.55 -0.45 -7.50
C SER A 82 19.93 -1.60 -6.68
N LYS A 83 18.73 -1.36 -6.17
CA LYS A 83 17.89 -2.41 -5.59
C LYS A 83 17.34 -3.25 -6.75
N ILE A 84 17.63 -4.55 -6.77
CA ILE A 84 17.21 -5.50 -7.80
C ILE A 84 16.55 -6.70 -7.11
N ARG A 85 15.42 -7.16 -7.62
CA ARG A 85 14.70 -8.33 -7.12
C ARG A 85 14.78 -9.46 -8.13
N ALA A 86 14.88 -10.70 -7.64
CA ALA A 86 14.94 -11.88 -8.51
C ALA A 86 13.62 -12.13 -9.27
N ASN A 87 12.50 -11.67 -8.70
CA ASN A 87 11.19 -11.69 -9.36
C ASN A 87 10.73 -10.23 -9.64
N PRO A 88 10.56 -9.84 -10.91
CA PRO A 88 10.19 -8.47 -11.30
C PRO A 88 8.67 -8.20 -11.24
N ASP A 89 7.91 -9.02 -10.52
CA ASP A 89 6.48 -8.79 -10.25
C ASP A 89 6.24 -7.74 -9.15
N TYR A 90 7.31 -7.13 -8.65
CA TYR A 90 7.25 -6.13 -7.60
C TYR A 90 6.52 -4.88 -8.05
N ARG A 91 5.37 -4.62 -7.41
CA ARG A 91 4.46 -3.52 -7.76
C ARG A 91 5.12 -2.13 -7.78
N VAL A 92 6.13 -1.86 -6.95
CA VAL A 92 6.79 -0.53 -6.94
C VAL A 92 7.54 -0.26 -8.24
N GLU A 93 8.09 -1.31 -8.85
CA GLU A 93 8.86 -1.22 -10.10
C GLU A 93 7.98 -1.50 -11.32
N ASN A 94 6.84 -2.18 -11.13
CA ASN A 94 5.91 -2.58 -12.18
C ASN A 94 4.51 -2.00 -11.93
N ILE A 95 4.38 -0.68 -12.07
CA ILE A 95 3.11 0.05 -11.97
C ILE A 95 2.51 0.16 -13.37
N GLY A 96 1.26 -0.27 -13.53
CA GLY A 96 0.56 -0.06 -14.79
C GLY A 96 -0.94 -0.32 -14.74
N ILE A 97 -1.50 -0.50 -15.92
CA ILE A 97 -2.92 -0.82 -16.10
C ILE A 97 -3.08 -2.34 -16.01
N ARG A 98 -3.94 -2.79 -15.09
CA ARG A 98 -4.22 -4.19 -14.81
C ARG A 98 -5.36 -4.74 -15.67
N SER A 99 -6.32 -3.90 -16.01
CA SER A 99 -7.39 -4.25 -16.93
C SER A 99 -7.77 -3.05 -17.78
N ALA A 100 -8.10 -3.32 -19.04
CA ALA A 100 -8.58 -2.31 -19.96
C ALA A 100 -9.78 -2.88 -20.73
N THR A 101 -10.86 -2.13 -20.77
CA THR A 101 -12.08 -2.48 -21.50
C THR A 101 -12.36 -1.38 -22.50
N VAL A 102 -12.55 -1.76 -23.77
CA VAL A 102 -12.94 -0.86 -24.84
C VAL A 102 -14.40 -1.11 -25.17
N SER A 103 -15.22 -0.07 -25.13
CA SER A 103 -16.62 -0.12 -25.53
C SER A 103 -16.91 0.89 -26.63
N SER A 104 -17.91 0.59 -27.48
CA SER A 104 -18.51 1.60 -28.33
C SER A 104 -19.28 2.62 -27.47
N ILE A 105 -19.37 3.87 -27.94
CA ILE A 105 -20.15 4.92 -27.28
C ILE A 105 -21.63 4.53 -27.12
N ASP A 106 -22.17 3.75 -28.07
CA ASP A 106 -23.54 3.23 -28.03
C ASP A 106 -23.69 1.99 -27.14
N GLY A 107 -22.60 1.51 -26.53
CA GLY A 107 -22.58 0.33 -25.64
C GLY A 107 -22.73 -1.02 -26.33
N LYS A 108 -22.96 -1.05 -27.65
CA LYS A 108 -23.26 -2.29 -28.39
C LYS A 108 -22.07 -3.24 -28.52
N ILE A 109 -20.86 -2.71 -28.53
CA ILE A 109 -19.62 -3.48 -28.67
C ILE A 109 -18.82 -3.26 -27.40
N VAL A 110 -18.45 -4.34 -26.73
CA VAL A 110 -17.56 -4.32 -25.56
C VAL A 110 -16.48 -5.35 -25.78
N ARG A 111 -15.21 -4.95 -25.60
CA ARG A 111 -14.04 -5.81 -25.68
C ARG A 111 -13.20 -5.64 -24.45
N ASN A 112 -12.92 -6.75 -23.78
CA ASN A 112 -11.95 -6.77 -22.69
C ASN A 112 -10.56 -7.08 -23.26
N LEU A 113 -9.55 -6.34 -22.82
CA LEU A 113 -8.16 -6.61 -23.17
C LEU A 113 -7.60 -7.57 -22.12
N GLU A 114 -7.24 -8.79 -22.57
CA GLU A 114 -6.61 -9.78 -21.72
C GLU A 114 -5.17 -9.38 -21.42
N VAL A 115 -4.83 -9.33 -20.13
CA VAL A 115 -3.48 -9.09 -19.66
C VAL A 115 -2.97 -10.41 -19.05
N PRO A 116 -1.78 -10.90 -19.46
CA PRO A 116 -1.18 -12.09 -18.86
C PRO A 116 -1.09 -11.97 -17.33
N ALA A 117 -1.09 -13.11 -16.63
CA ALA A 117 -0.97 -13.12 -15.17
C ALA A 117 0.30 -12.36 -14.73
N GLY A 118 0.15 -11.39 -13.83
CA GLY A 118 1.25 -10.52 -13.37
C GLY A 118 1.68 -9.44 -14.37
N GLY A 119 1.22 -9.49 -15.62
CA GLY A 119 1.51 -8.50 -16.64
C GLY A 119 0.81 -7.16 -16.37
N ARG A 120 1.37 -6.09 -16.92
CA ARG A 120 0.77 -4.75 -16.91
C ARG A 120 0.79 -4.16 -18.31
N ILE A 121 -0.30 -3.49 -18.68
CA ILE A 121 -0.30 -2.58 -19.83
C ILE A 121 0.44 -1.32 -19.38
N GLY A 122 1.33 -0.80 -20.24
CA GLY A 122 2.13 0.39 -19.95
C GLY A 122 1.28 1.60 -19.51
N SER A 123 1.89 2.52 -18.79
CA SER A 123 1.22 3.64 -18.11
C SER A 123 0.49 4.63 -19.05
N ALA A 124 0.79 4.59 -20.35
CA ALA A 124 0.19 5.47 -21.36
C ALA A 124 -0.62 4.66 -22.38
N ALA A 125 -1.83 4.23 -22.01
CA ALA A 125 -2.81 3.79 -23.00
C ALA A 125 -3.33 5.01 -23.76
N ALA A 126 -2.90 5.18 -25.02
CA ALA A 126 -3.25 6.30 -25.87
C ALA A 126 -4.04 5.84 -27.09
N TRP A 127 -4.95 6.70 -27.56
CA TRP A 127 -5.64 6.48 -28.83
C TRP A 127 -4.69 6.72 -30.00
N SER A 128 -4.73 5.83 -30.98
CA SER A 128 -4.10 6.12 -32.26
C SER A 128 -4.89 7.18 -33.01
N VAL A 129 -4.20 8.15 -33.58
CA VAL A 129 -4.77 9.17 -34.45
C VAL A 129 -4.66 8.66 -35.88
N LYS A 130 -5.66 7.93 -36.33
CA LYS A 130 -5.78 7.52 -37.74
C LYS A 130 -7.21 7.72 -38.21
#